data_AF-A0A087K609-F1
#
_entry.id   AF-A0A087K609-F1
#
_cell.length_a   1.000
_cell.length_b   1.000
_cell.length_c   1.000
_cell.angle_alpha   90.00
_cell.angle_beta   90.00
_cell.angle_gamma   90.00
#
_symmetry.space_group_name_H-M   'P 1'
#
loop_
_entity.id
_entity.type
_entity.pdbx_description
1 polymer ?
#
loop_
_entity_poly.entity_id
_entity_poly.type
_entity_poly.pdbx_seq_one_letter_code
_entity_poly.pdbx_strand_id
1 'polypeptide(L)' 'MSKEVRDLIKKVEAQGFEVTRTKKGHWMVKKNGVGVTTIPGTASDHRSLKNVKAQLKRAGYID' A
#
# COMPACT_ATOMS: atom_id res chain seq x y z
N MET A 1 -12.85 -3.21 2.38
CA MET A 1 -11.51 -3.51 1.83
C MET A 1 -11.65 -4.61 0.79
N SER A 2 -11.19 -4.38 -0.44
CA SER A 2 -11.21 -5.40 -1.50
C SER A 2 -10.16 -6.49 -1.24
N LYS A 3 -10.35 -7.67 -1.86
CA LYS A 3 -9.38 -8.77 -1.77
C LYS A 3 -7.99 -8.34 -2.26
N GLU A 4 -7.93 -7.60 -3.37
CA GLU A 4 -6.66 -7.11 -3.92
C GLU A 4 -5.91 -6.18 -2.95
N VAL A 5 -6.61 -5.26 -2.27
CA VAL A 5 -5.98 -4.38 -1.27
C VAL A 5 -5.45 -5.20 -0.08
N ARG A 6 -6.24 -6.18 0.39
CA ARG A 6 -5.82 -7.06 1.49
C ARG A 6 -4.55 -7.84 1.13
N ASP A 7 -4.50 -8.42 -0.07
CA ASP A 7 -3.37 -9.22 -0.51
C ASP A 7 -2.13 -8.36 -0.73
N LEU A 8 -2.29 -7.14 -1.26
CA LEU A 8 -1.19 -6.17 -1.39
C LEU A 8 -0.61 -5.77 -0.03
N ILE A 9 -1.46 -5.45 0.96
CA ILE A 9 -1.01 -5.09 2.31
C ILE A 9 -0.15 -6.22 2.90
N LYS A 10 -0.62 -7.47 2.83
CA LYS A 10 0.12 -8.63 3.35
C LYS A 10 1.49 -8.79 2.69
N LYS A 11 1.57 -8.66 1.36
CA LYS A 11 2.85 -8.76 0.64
C LYS A 11 3.82 -7.64 1.02
N VAL A 12 3.30 -6.42 1.17
CA VAL A 12 4.07 -5.24 1.54
C VAL A 12 4.61 -5.38 2.97
N GLU A 13 3.76 -5.79 3.93
CA GLU A 13 4.17 -6.07 5.30
C GLU A 13 5.22 -7.19 5.38
N ALA A 14 5.06 -8.26 4.61
CA ALA A 14 6.03 -9.36 4.55
C ALA A 14 7.42 -8.92 4.05
N GLN A 15 7.51 -7.80 3.34
CA GLN A 15 8.76 -7.22 2.84
C GLN A 15 9.34 -6.13 3.75
N GLY A 16 8.86 -6.03 4.99
CA GLY A 16 9.38 -5.09 5.99
C GLY A 16 8.90 -3.66 5.83
N PHE A 17 7.80 -3.45 5.09
CA PHE A 17 7.12 -2.16 5.10
C PHE A 17 6.11 -2.11 6.26
N GLU A 18 5.95 -0.94 6.86
CA GLU A 18 4.97 -0.68 7.90
C GLU A 18 3.68 -0.17 7.25
N VAL A 19 2.55 -0.82 7.54
CA VAL A 19 1.24 -0.40 7.03
C VAL A 19 0.34 0.03 8.18
N THR A 20 -0.18 1.26 8.13
CA THR A 20 -1.02 1.82 9.19
C THR A 20 -2.33 2.37 8.64
N ARG A 21 -3.45 2.06 9.29
CA ARG A 21 -4.76 2.60 8.90
C ARG A 21 -4.92 4.04 9.38
N THR A 22 -5.28 4.92 8.47
CA THR A 22 -5.59 6.33 8.76
C THR A 22 -7.05 6.49 9.20
N LYS A 23 -7.36 7.59 9.90
CA LYS A 23 -8.73 7.95 10.33
C LYS A 23 -9.73 8.05 9.16
N LYS A 24 -9.25 8.38 7.96
CA LYS A 24 -10.07 8.49 6.74
C LYS A 24 -10.24 7.15 5.99
N GLY A 25 -9.77 6.05 6.56
CA GLY A 25 -9.96 4.70 5.99
C GLY A 25 -8.95 4.28 4.93
N HIS A 26 -7.95 5.11 4.62
CA HIS A 26 -6.81 4.73 3.77
C HIS A 26 -5.69 4.07 4.59
N TRP A 27 -4.78 3.37 3.93
CA TRP A 27 -3.64 2.72 4.56
C TRP A 27 -2.34 3.41 4.16
N MET A 28 -1.68 4.04 5.12
CA MET A 28 -0.35 4.64 4.92
C MET A 28 0.68 3.52 4.91
N VAL A 29 1.61 3.55 3.95
CA VAL A 29 2.75 2.65 3.88
C VAL A 29 4.03 3.42 4.15
N LYS A 30 4.86 2.92 5.06
CA LYS A 30 6.18 3.44 5.37
C LYS A 30 7.25 2.37 5.21
N LYS A 31 8.50 2.79 5.00
CA LYS A 31 9.68 1.93 5.04
C LYS A 31 10.78 2.68 5.76
N ASN A 32 11.37 2.08 6.79
CA ASN A 32 12.42 2.69 7.61
C ASN A 32 12.03 4.09 8.11
N GLY A 33 10.79 4.26 8.59
CA GLY A 33 10.26 5.55 9.06
C GLY A 33 9.85 6.56 7.97
N VAL A 34 10.16 6.31 6.70
CA VAL A 34 9.83 7.21 5.58
C VAL A 34 8.50 6.82 4.93
N GLY A 35 7.61 7.80 4.73
CA GLY A 35 6.35 7.59 4.01
C GLY A 35 6.58 7.28 2.52
N VAL A 36 6.06 6.14 2.06
CA VAL A 36 6.22 5.66 0.68
C VAL A 36 4.98 6.01 -0.16
N THR A 37 3.80 5.60 0.31
CA THR A 37 2.54 5.79 -0.42
C THR A 37 1.34 5.60 0.52
N THR A 38 0.13 5.81 0.01
CA THR A 38 -1.13 5.56 0.69
C THR A 38 -2.03 4.69 -0.19
N ILE A 39 -2.44 3.53 0.30
CA ILE A 39 -3.36 2.62 -0.36
C ILE A 39 -4.81 3.04 -0.05
N PRO A 40 -5.68 3.23 -1.05
CA PRO A 40 -7.09 3.54 -0.82
C PRO A 40 -7.80 2.35 -0.16
N GLY A 41 -8.70 2.62 0.81
CA GLY A 41 -9.43 1.57 1.54
C GLY A 41 -10.49 0.84 0.71
N THR A 42 -11.00 1.53 -0.32
CA THR A 42 -11.95 1.03 -1.31
C THR A 42 -11.34 1.31 -2.68
N ALA A 43 -10.65 0.33 -3.25
CA ALA A 43 -10.08 0.47 -4.59
C ALA A 43 -11.20 0.30 -5.64
N SER A 44 -12.10 1.27 -5.74
CA SER A 44 -13.09 1.34 -6.84
C SER A 44 -12.45 1.84 -8.14
N ASP A 45 -11.26 2.45 -8.05
CA ASP A 45 -10.47 2.90 -9.19
C ASP A 45 -9.21 2.04 -9.37
N HIS A 46 -9.17 1.29 -10.47
CA HIS A 46 -8.06 0.42 -10.84
C HIS A 46 -6.76 1.20 -11.10
N ARG A 47 -6.83 2.47 -11.53
CA ARG A 47 -5.64 3.30 -11.77
C ARG A 47 -4.94 3.65 -10.47
N SER A 48 -5.71 3.93 -9.42
CA SER A 48 -5.17 4.23 -8.09
C SER A 48 -4.29 3.09 -7.54
N LEU A 49 -4.73 1.82 -7.64
CA LEU A 49 -3.91 0.67 -7.21
C LEU A 49 -2.64 0.49 -8.05
N LYS A 50 -2.70 0.72 -9.37
CA LYS A 50 -1.51 0.66 -10.23
C LYS A 50 -0.47 1.70 -9.84
N ASN A 51 -0.90 2.93 -9.53
CA ASN A 51 0.00 4.00 -9.09
C ASN A 51 0.66 3.67 -7.74
N VAL A 52 -0.11 3.13 -6.79
CA VAL A 52 0.43 2.66 -5.50
C VAL A 52 1.48 1.56 -5.72
N LYS A 53 1.18 0.52 -6.52
CA LYS A 53 2.16 -0.53 -6.83
C LYS A 53 3.43 0.04 -7.46
N ALA A 54 3.32 1.02 -8.36
CA ALA A 54 4.48 1.67 -8.95
C ALA A 54 5.32 2.44 -7.92
N GLN A 55 4.69 3.16 -6.98
CA GLN A 55 5.40 3.85 -5.89
C GLN A 55 6.08 2.86 -4.94
N LEU A 56 5.40 1.77 -4.60
CA LEU A 56 5.98 0.68 -3.79
C LEU A 56 7.20 0.08 -4.47
N LYS A 57 7.13 -0.23 -5.78
CA LYS A 57 8.26 -0.78 -6.54
C LYS A 57 9.47 0.16 -6.52
N ARG A 58 9.26 1.48 -6.63
CA ARG A 58 10.34 2.48 -6.50
C ARG A 58 10.97 2.49 -5.10
N ALA A 59 10.21 2.11 -4.06
CA ALA A 59 10.71 1.95 -2.70
C ALA A 59 11.30 0.54 -2.42
N GLY A 60 11.42 -0.30 -3.45
CA GLY A 60 12.01 -1.64 -3.37
C GLY A 60 11.02 -2.75 -3.00
N TYR A 61 9.72 -2.58 -3.25
CA TYR A 61 8.76 -3.68 -3.24
C TYR A 61 8.93 -4.54 -4.50
N ILE A 62 8.88 -5.87 -4.32
CA ILE A 62 8.94 -6.85 -5.39
C ILE A 62 7.61 -7.61 -5.39
N ASP A 63 6.93 -7.71 -6.54
CA ASP A 63 5.56 -8.25 -6.64
C ASP A 63 5.51 -9.78 -6.66
#